data_AF-A0A7C4AXZ1-F1
#
_entry.id   AF-A0A7C4AXZ1-F1
#
_cell.length_a   1.000
_cell.length_b   1.000
_cell.length_c   1.000
_cell.angle_alpha   90.00
_cell.angle_beta   90.00
_cell.angle_gamma   90.00
#
_symmetry.space_group_name_H-M   'P 1'
#
loop_
_entity.id
_entity.type
_entity.pdbx_description
1 polymer ?
#
loop_
_entity_poly.entity_id
_entity_poly.type
_entity_poly.pdbx_seq_one_letter_code
_entity_poly.pdbx_strand_id
1 'polypeptide(L)'
;MGYAKYLGITDVDLYAGGLNFVFGEAILNGEDAVVSLHRLRPEFYGDPPNRRLFEARVLKEAVHELGHTFGLTHCENPECVMSFSNSIIDTDVKKAQPCLKCQVKLFKKIFRYV
;
A
#
# COMPACT_ATOMS: atom_id res chain seq x y z
N MET A 1 17.23 -16.30 9.27
CA MET A 1 16.16 -15.37 9.70
C MET A 1 15.33 -15.08 8.47
N GLY A 2 14.03 -15.33 8.53
CA GLY A 2 13.18 -15.54 7.35
C GLY A 2 13.06 -14.32 6.44
N TYR A 3 13.06 -14.55 5.13
CA TYR A 3 12.81 -13.53 4.10
C TYR A 3 11.31 -13.32 3.82
N ALA A 4 10.43 -13.99 4.57
CA ALA A 4 9.00 -13.94 4.32
C ALA A 4 8.42 -12.58 4.73
N LYS A 5 7.53 -12.05 3.91
CA LYS A 5 6.65 -10.93 4.24
C LYS A 5 5.22 -11.45 4.27
N TYR A 6 4.46 -11.04 5.26
CA TYR A 6 3.07 -11.44 5.45
C TYR A 6 2.17 -10.25 5.16
N LEU A 7 1.17 -10.47 4.31
CA LEU A 7 0.14 -9.48 4.01
C LEU A 7 -1.21 -10.04 4.40
N GLY A 8 -1.76 -9.54 5.51
CA GLY A 8 -3.14 -9.78 5.91
C GLY A 8 -4.09 -9.01 5.00
N ILE A 9 -5.21 -9.64 4.63
CA ILE A 9 -6.28 -9.01 3.88
C ILE A 9 -7.56 -9.13 4.69
N THR A 10 -8.28 -8.03 4.85
CA THR A 10 -9.55 -8.01 5.59
C THR A 10 -10.61 -7.18 4.87
N ASP A 11 -11.88 -7.50 5.09
CA ASP A 11 -13.04 -6.77 4.57
C ASP A 11 -13.64 -5.79 5.60
N VAL A 12 -13.11 -5.79 6.84
CA VAL A 12 -13.49 -4.82 7.87
C VAL A 12 -12.72 -3.52 7.72
N ASP A 13 -13.34 -2.42 8.13
CA ASP A 13 -12.71 -1.11 8.13
C ASP A 13 -11.62 -1.02 9.21
N LEU A 14 -10.51 -0.33 8.91
CA LEU A 14 -9.35 -0.21 9.79
C LEU A 14 -9.09 1.25 10.16
N TYR A 15 -8.48 1.46 11.33
CA TYR A 15 -8.04 2.77 11.80
C TYR A 15 -6.71 2.62 12.57
N ALA A 16 -5.92 3.69 12.60
CA ALA A 16 -4.66 3.73 13.35
C ALA A 16 -4.38 5.15 13.87
N GLY A 17 -3.83 5.24 15.08
CA GLY A 17 -3.18 6.44 15.64
C GLY A 17 -3.78 7.82 15.28
N GLY A 18 -5.00 8.14 15.74
CA GLY A 18 -5.61 9.46 15.53
C GLY A 18 -6.10 9.73 14.10
N LEU A 19 -5.96 8.77 13.18
CA LEU A 19 -6.60 8.80 11.87
C LEU A 19 -7.99 8.17 11.96
N ASN A 20 -8.94 8.75 11.22
CA ASN A 20 -10.31 8.24 11.15
C ASN A 20 -10.40 6.88 10.44
N PHE A 21 -9.44 6.58 9.56
CA PHE A 21 -9.29 5.29 8.90
C PHE A 21 -7.88 5.13 8.30
N VAL A 22 -7.54 3.89 7.92
CA VAL A 22 -6.40 3.58 7.06
C VAL A 22 -6.79 2.55 6.01
N PHE A 23 -6.15 2.58 4.83
CA PHE A 23 -6.29 1.50 3.85
C PHE A 23 -5.48 0.27 4.23
N GLY A 24 -4.39 0.47 4.96
CA GLY A 24 -3.52 -0.57 5.45
C GLY A 24 -2.57 -0.03 6.50
N GLU A 25 -1.82 -0.95 7.12
CA GLU A 25 -0.72 -0.60 8.01
C GLU A 25 0.35 -1.69 7.93
N ALA A 26 1.60 -1.29 8.08
CA ALA A 26 2.73 -2.19 8.04
C ALA A 26 3.78 -1.82 9.07
N ILE A 27 4.46 -2.84 9.59
CA ILE A 27 5.63 -2.64 10.43
C ILE A 27 6.79 -2.21 9.52
N LEU A 28 7.24 -0.96 9.67
CA LEU A 28 8.33 -0.42 8.86
C LEU A 28 9.59 -1.27 9.04
N ASN A 29 10.09 -1.82 7.93
CA ASN A 29 11.24 -2.74 7.91
C ASN A 29 11.03 -4.01 8.77
N GLY A 30 9.77 -4.37 9.07
CA GLY A 30 9.34 -5.60 9.73
C GLY A 30 8.80 -6.64 8.74
N GLU A 31 8.05 -7.63 9.22
CA GLU A 31 7.55 -8.74 8.40
C GLU A 31 6.06 -8.62 8.04
N ASP A 32 5.29 -7.89 8.84
CA ASP A 32 3.83 -7.90 8.78
C ASP A 32 3.25 -6.61 8.20
N ALA A 33 2.23 -6.79 7.38
CA ALA A 33 1.38 -5.76 6.81
C ALA A 33 -0.08 -6.24 6.78
N VAL A 34 -1.02 -5.30 6.77
CA VAL A 34 -2.45 -5.56 6.56
C VAL A 34 -3.03 -4.54 5.58
N VAL A 35 -3.95 -4.98 4.72
CA VAL A 35 -4.76 -4.11 3.87
C VAL A 35 -6.25 -4.40 4.09
N SER A 36 -7.03 -3.34 4.27
CA SER A 36 -8.49 -3.37 4.26
C SER A 36 -9.02 -3.19 2.85
N LEU A 37 -9.91 -4.09 2.44
CA LEU A 37 -10.69 -4.00 1.21
C LEU A 37 -11.88 -3.05 1.36
N HIS A 38 -12.27 -2.70 2.59
CA HIS A 38 -13.54 -2.05 2.91
C HIS A 38 -13.74 -0.76 2.12
N ARG A 39 -12.75 0.14 2.21
CA ARG A 39 -12.76 1.45 1.56
C ARG A 39 -12.12 1.44 0.16
N LEU A 40 -11.72 0.28 -0.37
CA LEU A 40 -11.20 0.19 -1.75
C LEU A 40 -12.30 -0.07 -2.77
N ARG A 41 -13.46 -0.55 -2.30
CA ARG A 41 -14.65 -0.82 -3.11
C ARG A 41 -15.26 0.48 -3.62
N PRO A 42 -15.46 0.65 -4.94
CA PRO A 42 -16.22 1.78 -5.48
C PRO A 42 -17.58 1.97 -4.78
N GLU A 43 -18.23 0.87 -4.43
CA GLU A 43 -19.54 0.83 -3.76
C GLU A 43 -19.54 1.55 -2.40
N PHE A 44 -18.41 1.60 -1.70
CA PHE A 44 -18.28 2.36 -0.45
C PHE A 44 -18.52 3.85 -0.66
N TYR A 45 -18.19 4.36 -1.85
CA TYR A 45 -18.35 5.77 -2.24
C TYR A 45 -19.62 6.03 -3.05
N GLY A 46 -20.52 5.04 -3.15
CA GLY A 46 -21.77 5.15 -3.90
C GLY A 46 -21.64 4.93 -5.41
N ASP A 47 -20.46 4.54 -5.89
CA ASP A 47 -20.25 4.20 -7.30
C ASP A 47 -20.75 2.77 -7.62
N PRO A 48 -21.12 2.47 -8.88
CA PRO A 48 -21.41 1.11 -9.30
C PRO A 48 -20.20 0.17 -9.13
N PRO A 49 -20.42 -1.14 -8.90
CA PRO A 49 -19.34 -2.12 -8.84
C PRO A 49 -18.43 -2.05 -10.06
N ASN A 50 -17.14 -1.82 -9.81
CA ASN A 50 -16.12 -1.82 -10.85
C ASN A 50 -14.95 -2.70 -10.42
N ARG A 51 -14.98 -3.96 -10.87
CA ARG A 51 -13.99 -4.98 -10.51
C ARG A 51 -12.56 -4.59 -10.88
N ARG A 52 -12.36 -3.98 -12.05
CA ARG A 52 -11.01 -3.59 -12.51
C ARG A 52 -10.43 -2.49 -11.64
N LEU A 53 -11.24 -1.49 -11.29
CA LEU A 53 -10.83 -0.40 -10.41
C LEU A 53 -10.54 -0.91 -9.01
N PHE A 54 -11.41 -1.77 -8.48
CA PHE A 54 -11.22 -2.42 -7.18
C PHE A 54 -9.91 -3.22 -7.13
N GLU A 55 -9.67 -4.12 -8.10
CA GLU A 55 -8.43 -4.90 -8.17
C GLU A 55 -7.17 -4.01 -8.31
N ALA A 56 -7.27 -2.91 -9.07
CA ALA A 56 -6.18 -1.95 -9.20
C ALA A 56 -5.87 -1.25 -7.86
N ARG A 57 -6.90 -0.85 -7.11
CA ARG A 57 -6.74 -0.22 -5.79
C ARG A 57 -6.12 -1.19 -4.78
N VAL A 58 -6.61 -2.44 -4.75
CA VAL A 58 -6.05 -3.51 -3.90
C VAL A 58 -4.57 -3.74 -4.21
N LEU A 59 -4.19 -3.82 -5.49
CA LEU A 59 -2.80 -3.98 -5.89
C LEU A 59 -1.93 -2.82 -5.40
N LYS A 60 -2.40 -1.58 -5.55
CA LYS A 60 -1.63 -0.39 -5.14
C LYS A 60 -1.39 -0.37 -3.63
N GLU A 61 -2.41 -0.58 -2.81
CA GLU A 61 -2.24 -0.59 -1.35
C GLU A 61 -1.46 -1.81 -0.87
N ALA A 62 -1.66 -3.00 -1.45
CA ALA A 62 -0.85 -4.17 -1.14
C ALA A 62 0.65 -3.94 -1.41
N VAL A 63 0.99 -3.34 -2.56
CA VAL A 63 2.38 -3.01 -2.90
C VAL A 63 2.92 -1.88 -2.00
N HIS A 64 2.09 -0.91 -1.62
CA HIS A 64 2.46 0.16 -0.69
C HIS A 64 2.87 -0.40 0.68
N GLU A 65 2.00 -1.21 1.29
CA GLU A 65 2.25 -1.78 2.61
C GLU A 65 3.42 -2.76 2.61
N LEU A 66 3.53 -3.61 1.57
CA LEU A 66 4.72 -4.44 1.41
C LEU A 66 5.99 -3.60 1.25
N GLY A 67 5.93 -2.48 0.52
CA GLY A 67 7.03 -1.54 0.42
C GLY A 67 7.51 -1.04 1.79
N HIS A 68 6.59 -0.76 2.73
CA HIS A 68 6.92 -0.46 4.12
C HIS A 68 7.61 -1.62 4.83
N THR A 69 7.18 -2.87 4.64
CA THR A 69 7.87 -4.04 5.22
C THR A 69 9.30 -4.21 4.70
N PHE A 70 9.63 -3.70 3.50
CA PHE A 70 11.00 -3.63 2.98
C PHE A 70 11.77 -2.37 3.42
N GLY A 71 11.16 -1.53 4.25
CA GLY A 71 11.78 -0.34 4.82
C GLY A 71 11.74 0.89 3.90
N LEU A 72 10.84 0.93 2.92
CA LEU A 72 10.53 2.17 2.20
C LEU A 72 9.65 3.05 3.08
N THR A 73 9.90 4.36 3.05
CA THR A 73 9.01 5.37 3.64
C THR A 73 8.17 6.02 2.55
N HIS A 74 7.21 6.87 2.94
CA HIS A 74 6.40 7.63 1.99
C HIS A 74 7.27 8.40 0.97
N CYS A 75 6.72 8.54 -0.23
CA CYS A 75 7.34 9.22 -1.36
C CYS A 75 6.53 10.45 -1.76
N GLU A 76 7.20 11.57 -1.97
CA GLU A 76 6.58 12.84 -2.40
C GLU A 76 6.05 12.80 -3.85
N ASN A 77 6.45 11.81 -4.66
CA ASN A 77 5.92 11.66 -6.01
C ASN A 77 4.50 11.05 -5.94
N PRO A 78 3.45 11.79 -6.35
CA PRO A 78 2.06 11.33 -6.25
C PRO A 78 1.76 10.10 -7.12
N GLU A 79 2.50 9.88 -8.20
CA GLU A 79 2.34 8.69 -9.03
C GLU A 79 3.08 7.46 -8.49
N CYS A 80 3.94 7.61 -7.48
CA CYS A 80 4.66 6.49 -6.89
C CYS A 80 3.71 5.66 -6.02
N VAL A 81 3.80 4.33 -6.09
CA VAL A 81 3.01 3.45 -5.20
C VAL A 81 3.26 3.72 -3.71
N MET A 82 4.44 4.24 -3.35
CA MET A 82 4.78 4.66 -1.98
C MET A 82 4.29 6.07 -1.61
N SER A 83 3.51 6.74 -2.46
CA SER A 83 2.86 7.99 -2.06
C SER A 83 1.80 7.72 -0.99
N PHE A 84 1.69 8.61 -0.01
CA PHE A 84 0.70 8.49 1.05
C PHE A 84 -0.70 8.80 0.50
N SER A 85 -1.68 7.96 0.83
CA SER A 85 -3.07 8.15 0.40
C SER A 85 -3.95 8.52 1.58
N ASN A 86 -4.39 9.77 1.62
CA ASN A 86 -5.39 10.25 2.59
C ASN A 86 -6.82 9.90 2.17
N SER A 87 -7.01 9.65 0.87
CA SER A 87 -8.30 9.40 0.24
C SER A 87 -8.16 8.39 -0.89
N ILE A 88 -9.31 7.88 -1.35
CA ILE A 88 -9.35 6.96 -2.48
C ILE A 88 -8.87 7.61 -3.79
N ILE A 89 -9.04 8.93 -3.91
CA ILE A 89 -8.59 9.70 -5.08
C ILE A 89 -7.06 9.66 -5.15
N ASP A 90 -6.37 9.78 -4.01
CA ASP A 90 -4.92 9.65 -3.95
C ASP A 90 -4.48 8.24 -4.40
N THR A 91 -5.20 7.20 -3.97
CA THR A 91 -4.97 5.83 -4.45
C THR A 91 -5.17 5.68 -5.95
N ASP A 92 -6.16 6.36 -6.52
CA ASP A 92 -6.43 6.30 -7.95
C ASP A 92 -5.34 7.01 -8.79
N VAL A 93 -4.72 8.08 -8.26
CA VAL A 93 -3.59 8.79 -8.88
C VAL A 93 -2.30 7.95 -8.91
N LYS A 94 -2.03 7.14 -7.88
CA LYS A 94 -0.82 6.30 -7.81
C LYS A 94 -0.74 5.33 -9.00
N LYS A 95 0.48 5.07 -9.50
CA LYS A 95 0.77 3.85 -10.27
C LYS A 95 1.00 2.70 -9.31
N ALA A 96 0.85 1.46 -9.78
CA ALA A 96 1.13 0.27 -8.98
C ALA A 96 2.63 0.02 -8.75
N GLN A 97 3.49 0.77 -9.45
CA GLN A 97 4.94 0.61 -9.40
C GLN A 97 5.60 1.68 -8.51
N PRO A 98 6.67 1.32 -7.78
CA PRO A 98 7.54 2.32 -7.18
C PRO A 98 8.21 3.17 -8.27
N CYS A 99 8.41 4.46 -8.01
CA CYS A 99 9.22 5.30 -8.89
C CYS A 99 10.70 4.87 -8.86
N LEU A 100 11.52 5.34 -9.81
CA LEU A 100 12.94 4.96 -9.91
C LEU A 100 13.70 5.14 -8.58
N LYS A 101 13.46 6.23 -7.85
CA LYS A 101 14.09 6.48 -6.55
C LYS A 101 13.74 5.40 -5.52
N CYS A 102 12.47 4.99 -5.46
CA CYS A 102 12.02 3.92 -4.56
C CYS A 102 12.49 2.54 -5.02
N GLN A 103 12.55 2.27 -6.33
CA GLN A 103 13.11 1.02 -6.86
C GLN A 103 14.59 0.84 -6.47
N VAL A 104 15.41 1.89 -6.59
CA VAL A 104 16.81 1.85 -6.17
C VAL A 104 16.94 1.60 -4.66
N LYS A 105 16.12 2.25 -3.83
CA LYS A 105 16.08 2.00 -2.38
C LYS A 105 15.67 0.55 -2.08
N LEU A 106 14.63 0.06 -2.75
CA LEU A 106 14.12 -1.30 -2.58
C LEU A 106 15.17 -2.34 -2.97
N PHE A 107 15.83 -2.14 -4.11
CA PHE A 107 16.90 -3.03 -4.58
C PHE A 107 18.03 -3.13 -3.55
N LYS A 108 18.49 -1.99 -3.01
CA LYS A 108 19.51 -1.97 -1.93
C LYS A 108 19.06 -2.67 -0.65
N LYS A 109 17.75 -2.65 -0.34
CA LYS A 109 17.18 -3.28 0.86
C LYS A 109 17.06 -4.80 0.69
N ILE A 110 16.66 -5.27 -0.49
CA ILE A 110 16.48 -6.68 -0.81
C ILE A 110 17.83 -7.36 -1.06
N PHE A 111 18.67 -6.77 -1.91
CA PHE A 111 19.93 -7.37 -2.39
C PHE A 111 21.13 -6.83 -1.65
N ARG A 112 21.06 -6.82 -0.31
CA ARG A 112 22.00 -6.16 0.61
C ARG A 112 23.49 -6.62 0.50
N TYR A 113 23.83 -7.49 -0.45
CA TYR A 113 25.14 -8.13 -0.66
C TYR A 113 25.48 -8.43 -2.14
N VAL A 114 25.19 -7.51 -3.07
CA VAL A 114 25.86 -7.48 -4.39
C VAL A 114 26.59 -6.16 -4.56
#